data_AF-A0A2D7Y191-F1
#
_entry.id   AF-A0A2D7Y191-F1
#
_cell.length_a   1.000
_cell.length_b   1.000
_cell.length_c   1.000
_cell.angle_alpha   90.00
_cell.angle_beta   90.00
_cell.angle_gamma   90.00
#
_symmetry.space_group_name_H-M   'P 1'
#
loop_
_entity.id
_entity.type
_entity.pdbx_description
1 polymer ?
#
loop_
_entity_poly.entity_id
_entity_poly.type
_entity_poly.pdbx_seq_one_letter_code
_entity_poly.pdbx_strand_id
1 'polypeptide(L)'
;MENFNAYDPATDSVNIELFTKTEAGLAALREQYGTLPAEVTNDNYDWFKAGAKTLSSTRTAIESARKEIKQPYLDAGRAIDNEAKRITAEIKKIEAPLAALKKGWDDRLKREKEERIARLQKKVDAIKAFTTRAQGMNSEGIAELLESLEAIDTENDFYDLKREAIEAQAAARDRLAVMLDERIQFELAEKAKAKAEAELEKVREAQKITDAISAIRMMPTHFFGKPEQEIRNEIDRLSNLPTSNFADREAEAQAAIDVALQQLSMLAEQAKMMAAAAPQVQEEPEAVEAVEAAEAAEAKPETDHIPRTLGLALNHFCTVKGIDADAQDELTDILVSFGVDLSKAQ
;
A
#
# COMPACT_ATOMS: atom_id res chain seq x y z
N MET A 1 -27.12 60.60 -49.05
CA MET A 1 -25.93 60.96 -48.26
C MET A 1 -25.25 62.07 -49.04
N GLU A 2 -25.64 63.30 -48.72
CA GLU A 2 -25.13 64.49 -49.40
C GLU A 2 -23.65 64.69 -49.07
N ASN A 3 -22.91 65.09 -50.10
CA ASN A 3 -21.47 65.30 -50.10
C ASN A 3 -21.13 66.45 -49.13
N PHE A 4 -20.84 66.13 -47.87
CA PHE A 4 -20.36 67.11 -46.89
C PHE A 4 -18.93 67.49 -47.25
N ASN A 5 -18.78 68.67 -47.89
CA ASN A 5 -17.54 69.44 -48.07
C ASN A 5 -16.25 68.61 -48.12
N ALA A 6 -15.87 68.26 -49.35
CA ALA A 6 -14.66 67.53 -49.71
C ALA A 6 -13.41 68.04 -48.96
N TYR A 7 -13.00 67.28 -47.94
CA TYR A 7 -11.59 67.22 -47.58
C TYR A 7 -10.88 66.49 -48.71
N ASP A 8 -10.00 67.20 -49.42
CA ASP A 8 -9.11 66.59 -50.40
C ASP A 8 -7.80 66.17 -49.70
N PRO A 9 -7.58 64.86 -49.45
CA PRO A 9 -6.39 64.37 -48.76
C PRO A 9 -5.09 64.57 -49.58
N ALA A 10 -5.18 64.97 -50.86
CA ALA A 10 -4.01 65.25 -51.69
C ALA A 10 -3.47 66.69 -51.52
N THR A 11 -4.31 67.63 -51.07
CA THR A 11 -3.94 69.05 -50.90
C THR A 11 -3.96 69.52 -49.44
N ASP A 12 -4.39 68.65 -48.51
CA ASP A 12 -4.54 68.92 -47.06
C ASP A 12 -5.20 70.27 -46.74
N SER A 13 -6.17 70.69 -47.58
CA SER A 13 -6.77 72.01 -47.49
C SER A 13 -8.27 71.92 -47.22
N VAL A 14 -8.68 72.27 -46.00
CA VAL A 14 -10.09 72.51 -45.64
C VAL A 14 -10.36 74.00 -45.83
N ASN A 15 -10.93 74.42 -46.96
CA ASN A 15 -11.29 75.81 -47.31
C ASN A 15 -10.71 76.89 -46.35
N ILE A 16 -9.39 77.08 -46.42
CA ILE A 16 -8.60 77.96 -45.54
C ILE A 16 -8.62 79.40 -46.07
N GLU A 17 -9.36 79.67 -47.15
CA GLU A 17 -9.35 80.95 -47.87
C GLU A 17 -9.65 82.17 -46.97
N LEU A 18 -10.43 81.99 -45.90
CA LEU A 18 -10.68 83.03 -44.90
C LEU A 18 -9.40 83.41 -44.13
N PHE A 19 -8.55 82.44 -43.79
CA PHE A 19 -7.28 82.67 -43.09
C PHE A 19 -6.17 83.15 -44.03
N THR A 20 -6.16 82.73 -45.30
CA THR A 20 -5.20 83.22 -46.30
C THR A 20 -5.40 84.72 -46.60
N LYS A 21 -6.65 85.22 -46.61
CA LYS A 21 -6.94 86.67 -46.65
C LYS A 21 -6.45 87.42 -45.40
N THR A 22 -6.29 86.71 -44.29
CA THR A 22 -5.80 87.26 -43.02
C THR A 22 -4.28 87.42 -43.02
N GLU A 23 -3.53 86.67 -43.83
CA GLU A 23 -2.07 86.84 -43.98
C GLU A 23 -1.72 88.20 -44.61
N ALA A 24 -2.47 88.64 -45.63
CA ALA A 24 -2.34 89.99 -46.19
C ALA A 24 -2.68 91.08 -45.16
N GLY A 25 -3.69 90.84 -44.32
CA GLY A 25 -4.02 91.70 -43.19
C GLY A 25 -2.94 91.73 -42.10
N LEU A 26 -2.24 90.62 -41.88
CA LEU A 26 -1.13 90.53 -40.92
C LEU A 26 0.08 91.36 -41.38
N ALA A 27 0.39 91.38 -42.68
CA ALA A 27 1.44 92.23 -43.24
C ALA A 27 1.11 93.72 -43.02
N ALA A 28 -0.13 94.14 -43.28
CA ALA A 28 -0.58 95.50 -43.03
C ALA A 28 -0.56 95.87 -41.54
N LEU A 29 -0.98 94.96 -40.65
CA LEU A 29 -0.89 95.17 -39.20
C LEU A 29 0.56 95.25 -38.70
N ARG A 30 1.49 94.48 -39.31
CA ARG A 30 2.93 94.57 -39.02
C ARG A 30 3.54 95.86 -39.52
N GLU A 31 3.17 96.33 -40.70
CA GLU A 31 3.62 97.63 -41.21
C GLU A 31 3.12 98.77 -40.32
N GLN A 32 1.85 98.71 -39.90
CA GLN A 32 1.22 99.76 -39.12
C GLN A 32 1.65 99.77 -37.65
N TYR A 33 1.82 98.61 -37.00
CA TYR A 33 2.11 98.50 -35.56
C TYR A 33 3.43 97.81 -35.22
N GLY A 34 4.26 97.46 -36.21
CA GLY A 34 5.50 96.71 -36.00
C GLY A 34 6.68 97.57 -35.54
N THR A 35 6.64 98.90 -35.74
CA THR A 35 7.63 99.84 -35.21
C THR A 35 6.96 100.73 -34.17
N LEU A 36 7.35 100.55 -32.90
CA LEU A 36 6.75 101.26 -31.77
C LEU A 36 7.57 102.51 -31.40
N PRO A 37 6.93 103.64 -31.06
CA PRO A 37 7.60 104.76 -30.40
C PRO A 37 8.28 104.35 -29.08
N ALA A 38 9.39 105.03 -28.73
CA ALA A 38 10.20 104.69 -27.55
C ALA A 38 9.47 104.92 -26.21
N GLU A 39 8.55 105.89 -26.14
CA GLU A 39 7.76 106.20 -24.95
C GLU A 39 6.31 106.56 -25.33
N VAL A 40 5.36 106.27 -24.42
CA VAL A 40 3.95 106.64 -24.57
C VAL A 40 3.75 108.03 -23.97
N THR A 41 3.35 109.00 -24.80
CA THR A 41 3.03 110.38 -24.42
C THR A 41 1.54 110.65 -24.62
N ASN A 42 1.03 111.76 -24.08
CA ASN A 42 -0.39 112.11 -24.21
C ASN A 42 -0.82 112.25 -25.69
N ASP A 43 0.10 112.70 -26.55
CA ASP A 43 -0.17 112.91 -27.98
C ASP A 43 -0.23 111.60 -28.80
N ASN A 44 0.38 110.50 -28.31
CA ASN A 44 0.41 109.20 -29.01
C ASN A 44 -0.43 108.11 -28.31
N TYR A 45 -0.98 108.40 -27.13
CA TYR A 45 -1.75 107.45 -26.32
C TYR A 45 -2.97 106.89 -27.06
N ASP A 46 -3.71 107.73 -27.79
CA ASP A 46 -4.89 107.30 -28.55
C ASP A 46 -4.54 106.32 -29.68
N TRP A 47 -3.36 106.46 -30.29
CA TRP A 47 -2.85 105.52 -31.29
C TRP A 47 -2.54 104.15 -30.68
N PHE A 48 -1.88 104.10 -29.53
CA PHE A 48 -1.62 102.84 -28.81
C PHE A 48 -2.92 102.14 -28.38
N LYS A 49 -3.89 102.92 -27.88
CA LYS A 49 -5.21 102.41 -27.50
C LYS A 49 -5.97 101.85 -28.70
N ALA A 50 -5.95 102.53 -29.84
CA ALA A 50 -6.57 102.06 -31.08
C ALA A 50 -5.88 100.80 -31.61
N GLY A 51 -4.55 100.74 -31.59
CA GLY A 51 -3.77 99.58 -32.00
C GLY A 51 -4.04 98.35 -31.15
N ALA A 52 -3.99 98.48 -29.82
CA ALA A 52 -4.29 97.41 -28.89
C ALA A 52 -5.72 96.87 -29.07
N LYS A 53 -6.70 97.74 -29.28
CA LYS A 53 -8.09 97.36 -29.58
C LYS A 53 -8.20 96.63 -30.92
N THR A 54 -7.55 97.12 -31.96
CA THR A 54 -7.58 96.53 -33.30
C THR A 54 -6.96 95.14 -33.30
N LEU A 55 -5.75 94.98 -32.74
CA LEU A 55 -5.06 93.69 -32.65
C LEU A 55 -5.85 92.67 -31.82
N SER A 56 -6.37 93.07 -30.66
CA SER A 56 -7.18 92.19 -29.82
C SER A 56 -8.51 91.79 -30.48
N SER A 57 -9.17 92.72 -31.18
CA SER A 57 -10.40 92.45 -31.94
C SER A 57 -10.14 91.48 -33.09
N THR A 58 -9.08 91.68 -33.87
CA THR A 58 -8.70 90.78 -34.96
C THR A 58 -8.39 89.38 -34.46
N ARG A 59 -7.63 89.24 -33.37
CA ARG A 59 -7.37 87.92 -32.74
C ARG A 59 -8.66 87.22 -32.32
N THR A 60 -9.59 87.95 -31.69
CA THR A 60 -10.89 87.40 -31.28
C THR A 60 -11.74 86.97 -32.48
N ALA A 61 -11.76 87.75 -33.56
CA ALA A 61 -12.48 87.42 -34.78
C ALA A 61 -11.95 86.14 -35.47
N ILE A 62 -10.62 85.98 -35.53
CA ILE A 62 -9.97 84.77 -36.03
C ILE A 62 -10.40 83.54 -35.24
N GLU A 63 -10.43 83.62 -33.90
CA GLU A 63 -10.88 82.50 -33.06
C GLU A 63 -12.39 82.24 -33.16
N SER A 64 -13.22 83.25 -33.40
CA SER A 64 -14.64 83.06 -33.70
C SER A 64 -14.81 82.28 -35.00
N ALA A 65 -14.16 82.74 -36.08
CA ALA A 65 -14.22 82.09 -37.38
C ALA A 65 -13.69 80.64 -37.32
N ARG A 66 -12.60 80.39 -36.60
CA ARG A 66 -12.07 79.04 -36.37
C ARG A 66 -13.11 78.15 -35.68
N LYS A 67 -13.77 78.64 -34.64
CA LYS A 67 -14.82 77.89 -33.94
C LYS A 67 -16.00 77.62 -34.85
N GLU A 68 -16.50 78.63 -35.56
CA GLU A 68 -17.63 78.51 -36.49
C GLU A 68 -17.38 77.49 -37.60
N ILE A 69 -16.20 77.54 -38.24
CA ILE A 69 -15.82 76.58 -39.28
C ILE A 69 -15.70 75.16 -38.72
N LYS A 70 -15.10 75.01 -37.53
CA LYS A 70 -14.86 73.70 -36.91
C LYS A 70 -16.12 73.08 -36.31
N GLN A 71 -17.08 73.90 -35.88
CA GLN A 71 -18.30 73.48 -35.19
C GLN A 71 -19.10 72.41 -35.95
N PRO A 72 -19.46 72.56 -37.25
CA PRO A 72 -20.22 71.54 -37.97
C PRO A 72 -19.49 70.19 -38.06
N TYR A 73 -18.15 70.18 -38.16
CA TYR A 73 -17.38 68.94 -38.17
C TYR A 73 -17.37 68.24 -36.81
N LEU A 74 -17.27 69.01 -35.72
CA LEU A 74 -17.36 68.46 -34.36
C LEU A 74 -18.75 67.90 -34.08
N ASP A 75 -19.79 68.58 -34.54
CA ASP A 75 -21.18 68.13 -34.38
C ASP A 75 -21.48 66.89 -35.23
N ALA A 76 -20.97 66.83 -36.46
CA ALA A 76 -21.02 65.62 -37.30
C ALA A 76 -20.30 64.44 -36.65
N GLY A 77 -19.08 64.65 -36.12
CA GLY A 77 -18.33 63.63 -35.39
C GLY A 77 -19.09 63.09 -34.17
N ARG A 78 -19.68 63.99 -33.37
CA ARG A 78 -20.53 63.60 -32.22
C ARG A 78 -21.76 62.80 -32.65
N ALA A 79 -22.40 63.17 -33.77
CA ALA A 79 -23.55 62.45 -34.30
C ALA A 79 -23.18 61.02 -34.72
N ILE A 80 -22.04 60.86 -35.41
CA ILE A 80 -21.51 59.54 -35.82
C ILE A 80 -21.20 58.68 -34.59
N ASP A 81 -20.49 59.24 -33.59
CA ASP A 81 -20.14 58.50 -32.37
C ASP A 81 -21.39 58.05 -31.59
N ASN A 82 -22.41 58.91 -31.52
CA ASN A 82 -23.66 58.59 -30.83
C ASN A 82 -24.42 57.47 -31.57
N GLU A 83 -24.47 57.53 -32.90
CA GLU A 83 -25.13 56.49 -33.70
C GLU A 83 -24.37 55.16 -33.64
N ALA A 84 -23.04 55.18 -33.70
CA ALA A 84 -22.20 54.01 -33.50
C ALA A 84 -22.44 53.38 -32.12
N LYS A 85 -22.53 54.19 -31.05
CA LYS A 85 -22.86 53.71 -29.70
C LYS A 85 -24.26 53.10 -29.64
N ARG A 86 -25.25 53.71 -30.28
CA ARG A 86 -26.63 53.20 -30.35
C ARG A 86 -26.68 51.84 -31.05
N ILE A 87 -26.08 51.73 -32.24
CA ILE A 87 -26.02 50.48 -33.01
C ILE A 87 -25.28 49.40 -32.20
N THR A 88 -24.13 49.73 -31.60
CA THR A 88 -23.37 48.80 -30.76
C THR A 88 -24.20 48.29 -29.58
N ALA A 89 -24.98 49.17 -28.93
CA ALA A 89 -25.85 48.78 -27.84
C ALA A 89 -26.98 47.83 -28.29
N GLU A 90 -27.59 48.06 -29.45
CA GLU A 90 -28.60 47.17 -30.02
C GLU A 90 -28.01 45.80 -30.41
N ILE A 91 -26.83 45.77 -31.02
CA ILE A 91 -26.12 44.51 -31.33
C ILE A 91 -25.88 43.71 -30.05
N LYS A 92 -25.39 44.36 -28.98
CA LYS A 92 -25.17 43.68 -27.69
C LYS A 92 -26.44 43.09 -27.09
N LYS A 93 -27.60 43.73 -27.27
CA LYS A 93 -28.90 43.18 -26.84
C LYS A 93 -29.27 41.89 -27.58
N ILE A 94 -28.83 41.75 -28.83
CA ILE A 94 -29.02 40.53 -29.64
C ILE A 94 -27.98 39.46 -29.28
N GLU A 95 -26.72 39.85 -29.06
CA GLU A 95 -25.65 38.92 -28.69
C GLU A 95 -25.84 38.30 -27.31
N ALA A 96 -26.32 39.08 -26.33
CA ALA A 96 -26.52 38.63 -24.95
C ALA A 96 -27.35 37.32 -24.84
N PRO A 97 -28.56 37.21 -25.42
CA PRO A 97 -29.33 35.96 -25.38
C PRO A 97 -28.65 34.82 -26.15
N LEU A 98 -27.99 35.09 -27.28
CA LEU A 98 -27.25 34.06 -28.03
C LEU A 98 -26.09 33.48 -27.22
N ALA A 99 -25.30 34.35 -26.58
CA ALA A 99 -24.22 33.94 -25.71
C ALA A 99 -24.72 33.13 -24.50
N ALA A 100 -25.85 33.53 -23.91
CA ALA A 100 -26.48 32.80 -22.81
C ALA A 100 -26.95 31.40 -23.24
N LEU A 101 -27.61 31.29 -24.40
CA LEU A 101 -28.06 30.00 -24.94
C LEU A 101 -26.88 29.07 -25.28
N LYS A 102 -25.85 29.61 -25.95
CA LYS A 102 -24.62 28.85 -26.25
C LYS A 102 -23.97 28.34 -24.98
N LYS A 103 -23.81 29.21 -23.97
CA LYS A 103 -23.23 28.82 -22.68
C LYS A 103 -24.04 27.70 -22.01
N GLY A 104 -25.37 27.81 -21.98
CA GLY A 104 -26.22 26.77 -21.40
C GLY A 104 -26.09 25.42 -22.11
N TRP A 105 -25.94 25.42 -23.44
CA TRP A 105 -25.68 24.21 -24.22
C TRP A 105 -24.31 23.61 -23.92
N ASP A 106 -23.25 24.43 -23.93
CA ASP A 106 -21.89 24.00 -23.65
C ASP A 106 -21.76 23.43 -22.22
N ASP A 107 -22.37 24.08 -21.23
CA ASP A 107 -22.39 23.64 -19.84
C ASP A 107 -23.12 22.28 -19.69
N ARG A 108 -24.23 22.07 -20.43
CA ARG A 108 -24.92 20.77 -20.46
C ARG A 108 -24.05 19.69 -21.09
N LEU A 109 -23.47 19.95 -22.25
CA LEU A 109 -22.60 19.00 -22.94
C LEU A 109 -21.38 18.63 -22.09
N LYS A 110 -20.81 19.61 -21.38
CA LYS A 110 -19.71 19.39 -20.45
C LYS A 110 -20.14 18.46 -19.31
N ARG A 111 -21.30 18.72 -18.69
CA ARG A 111 -21.83 17.88 -17.61
C ARG A 111 -22.10 16.45 -18.06
N GLU A 112 -22.72 16.26 -19.24
CA GLU A 112 -22.98 14.93 -19.80
C GLU A 112 -21.68 14.15 -20.06
N LYS A 113 -20.64 14.84 -20.55
CA LYS A 113 -19.30 14.26 -20.72
C LYS A 113 -18.65 13.90 -19.38
N GLU A 114 -18.69 14.80 -18.39
CA GLU A 114 -18.14 14.55 -17.05
C GLU A 114 -18.85 13.37 -16.38
N GLU A 115 -20.18 13.27 -16.47
CA GLU A 115 -20.95 12.13 -15.96
C GLU A 115 -20.62 10.83 -16.71
N ARG A 116 -20.45 10.88 -18.03
CA ARG A 116 -20.03 9.72 -18.83
C ARG A 116 -18.65 9.25 -18.40
N ILE A 117 -17.67 10.16 -18.32
CA ILE A 117 -16.30 9.86 -17.87
C ILE A 117 -16.32 9.30 -16.45
N ALA A 118 -17.09 9.89 -15.52
CA ALA A 118 -17.20 9.38 -14.16
C ALA A 118 -17.79 7.96 -14.09
N ARG A 119 -18.80 7.64 -14.91
CA ARG A 119 -19.33 6.26 -15.01
C ARG A 119 -18.28 5.29 -15.55
N LEU A 120 -17.53 5.69 -16.58
CA LEU A 120 -16.46 4.88 -17.15
C LEU A 120 -15.31 4.69 -16.16
N GLN A 121 -14.95 5.72 -15.41
CA GLN A 121 -13.90 5.65 -14.39
C GLN A 121 -14.24 4.62 -13.32
N LYS A 122 -15.50 4.57 -12.86
CA LYS A 122 -15.95 3.53 -11.93
C LYS A 122 -15.75 2.11 -12.47
N LYS A 123 -15.95 1.89 -13.77
CA LYS A 123 -15.67 0.59 -14.41
C LYS A 123 -14.17 0.29 -14.42
N VAL A 124 -13.32 1.28 -14.71
CA VAL A 124 -11.86 1.13 -14.68
C VAL A 124 -11.38 0.84 -13.25
N ASP A 125 -11.95 1.50 -12.26
CA ASP A 125 -11.62 1.25 -10.85
C ASP A 125 -12.09 -0.14 -10.41
N ALA A 126 -13.22 -0.63 -10.94
CA ALA A 126 -13.66 -2.00 -10.73
C ALA A 126 -12.68 -3.04 -11.31
N ILE A 127 -12.06 -2.76 -12.46
CA ILE A 127 -10.97 -3.59 -13.03
C ILE A 127 -9.78 -3.62 -12.07
N LYS A 128 -9.33 -2.47 -11.57
CA LYS A 128 -8.21 -2.39 -10.62
C LYS A 128 -8.49 -3.16 -9.33
N ALA A 129 -9.74 -3.14 -8.86
CA ALA A 129 -10.17 -3.80 -7.63
C ALA A 129 -10.10 -5.34 -7.68
N PHE A 130 -9.95 -5.98 -8.86
CA PHE A 130 -9.75 -7.43 -8.94
C PHE A 130 -8.53 -7.89 -8.13
N THR A 131 -7.44 -7.12 -8.17
CA THR A 131 -6.22 -7.43 -7.41
C THR A 131 -6.44 -7.39 -5.90
N THR A 132 -7.27 -6.47 -5.41
CA THR A 132 -7.65 -6.40 -4.00
C THR A 132 -8.55 -7.56 -3.60
N ARG A 133 -9.50 -7.97 -4.46
CA ARG A 133 -10.39 -9.11 -4.19
C ARG A 133 -9.66 -10.45 -4.14
N ALA A 134 -8.57 -10.59 -4.88
CA ALA A 134 -7.75 -11.80 -4.89
C ALA A 134 -6.96 -12.03 -3.57
N GLN A 135 -6.85 -11.02 -2.71
CA GLN A 135 -6.13 -11.16 -1.45
C GLN A 135 -6.81 -12.19 -0.54
N GLY A 136 -6.06 -13.19 -0.10
CA GLY A 136 -6.54 -14.25 0.79
C GLY A 136 -7.30 -15.39 0.10
N MET A 137 -7.47 -15.33 -1.22
CA MET A 137 -8.03 -16.45 -1.99
C MET A 137 -7.02 -17.59 -2.18
N ASN A 138 -7.53 -18.79 -2.46
CA ASN A 138 -6.72 -19.92 -2.89
C ASN A 138 -6.37 -19.83 -4.39
N SER A 139 -5.52 -20.74 -4.88
CA SER A 139 -5.10 -20.74 -6.29
C SER A 139 -6.27 -20.81 -7.27
N GLU A 140 -7.29 -21.61 -6.98
CA GLU A 140 -8.50 -21.76 -7.81
C GLU A 140 -9.30 -20.45 -7.92
N GLY A 141 -9.58 -19.79 -6.79
CA GLY A 141 -10.32 -18.52 -6.79
C GLY A 141 -9.57 -17.38 -7.49
N ILE A 142 -8.23 -17.35 -7.40
CA ILE A 142 -7.42 -16.38 -8.14
C ILE A 142 -7.49 -16.64 -9.66
N ALA A 143 -7.50 -17.91 -10.08
CA ALA A 143 -7.64 -18.27 -11.49
C ALA A 143 -9.02 -17.89 -12.07
N GLU A 144 -10.10 -18.12 -11.31
CA GLU A 144 -11.46 -17.69 -11.72
C GLU A 144 -11.57 -16.16 -11.85
N LEU A 145 -10.93 -15.40 -10.95
CA LEU A 145 -10.87 -13.95 -11.06
C LEU A 145 -10.09 -13.49 -12.29
N LEU A 146 -9.02 -14.19 -12.66
CA LEU A 146 -8.25 -13.91 -13.87
C LEU A 146 -9.10 -14.13 -15.12
N GLU A 147 -9.83 -15.23 -15.21
CA GLU A 147 -10.77 -15.49 -16.31
C GLU A 147 -11.86 -14.42 -16.40
N SER A 148 -12.45 -14.06 -15.25
CA SER A 148 -13.45 -13.01 -15.17
C SER A 148 -12.91 -11.65 -15.61
N LEU A 149 -11.64 -11.35 -15.33
CA LEU A 149 -10.96 -10.12 -15.76
C LEU A 149 -10.72 -10.12 -17.28
N GLU A 150 -10.33 -11.26 -17.86
CA GLU A 150 -10.09 -11.42 -19.31
C GLU A 150 -11.39 -11.36 -20.13
N ALA A 151 -12.52 -11.74 -19.54
CA ALA A 151 -13.83 -11.63 -20.17
C ALA A 151 -14.33 -10.18 -20.36
N ILE A 152 -13.71 -9.19 -19.68
CA ILE A 152 -14.09 -7.78 -19.82
C ILE A 152 -13.59 -7.24 -21.16
N ASP A 153 -14.53 -6.80 -22.01
CA ASP A 153 -14.24 -6.14 -23.29
C ASP A 153 -13.79 -4.69 -23.07
N THR A 154 -12.48 -4.50 -22.87
CA THR A 154 -11.86 -3.17 -22.72
C THR A 154 -11.76 -2.39 -24.03
N GLU A 155 -11.96 -3.04 -25.18
CA GLU A 155 -11.82 -2.44 -26.50
C GLU A 155 -13.06 -1.60 -26.87
N ASN A 156 -14.26 -2.09 -26.54
CA ASN A 156 -15.52 -1.47 -26.97
C ASN A 156 -16.32 -0.77 -25.85
N ASP A 157 -16.23 -1.22 -24.59
CA ASP A 157 -17.11 -0.71 -23.52
C ASP A 157 -16.69 0.62 -22.91
N PHE A 158 -15.44 1.04 -23.13
CA PHE A 158 -14.81 2.12 -22.38
C PHE A 158 -14.68 3.44 -23.13
N TYR A 159 -14.92 3.47 -24.44
CA TYR A 159 -14.98 4.67 -25.29
C TYR A 159 -13.89 5.72 -24.96
N ASP A 160 -14.24 6.78 -24.22
CA ASP A 160 -13.34 7.89 -23.85
C ASP A 160 -12.14 7.43 -23.00
N LEU A 161 -12.32 6.37 -22.20
CA LEU A 161 -11.31 5.81 -21.29
C LEU A 161 -10.76 4.45 -21.75
N LYS A 162 -10.84 4.17 -23.05
CA LYS A 162 -10.38 2.89 -23.62
C LYS A 162 -8.92 2.58 -23.25
N ARG A 163 -8.04 3.56 -23.42
CA ARG A 163 -6.62 3.38 -23.14
C ARG A 163 -6.37 3.09 -21.66
N GLU A 164 -6.98 3.84 -20.75
CA GLU A 164 -6.82 3.56 -19.31
C GLU A 164 -7.41 2.21 -18.91
N ALA A 165 -8.49 1.75 -19.55
CA ALA A 165 -9.09 0.45 -19.28
C ALA A 165 -8.18 -0.71 -19.72
N ILE A 166 -7.58 -0.62 -20.91
CA ILE A 166 -6.60 -1.61 -21.40
C ILE A 166 -5.38 -1.66 -20.49
N GLU A 167 -4.82 -0.50 -20.13
CA GLU A 167 -3.68 -0.40 -19.21
C GLU A 167 -4.03 -0.98 -17.83
N ALA A 168 -5.22 -0.69 -17.30
CA ALA A 168 -5.68 -1.22 -16.02
C ALA A 168 -5.90 -2.74 -16.05
N GLN A 169 -6.45 -3.28 -17.15
CA GLN A 169 -6.66 -4.72 -17.31
C GLN A 169 -5.33 -5.46 -17.41
N ALA A 170 -4.39 -4.95 -18.20
CA ALA A 170 -3.05 -5.52 -18.30
C ALA A 170 -2.33 -5.54 -16.94
N ALA A 171 -2.32 -4.40 -16.23
CA ALA A 171 -1.71 -4.30 -14.91
C ALA A 171 -2.36 -5.23 -13.88
N ALA A 172 -3.69 -5.35 -13.90
CA ALA A 172 -4.41 -6.27 -13.01
C ALA A 172 -4.13 -7.74 -13.34
N ARG A 173 -4.08 -8.09 -14.63
CA ARG A 173 -3.76 -9.45 -15.13
C ARG A 173 -2.37 -9.87 -14.68
N ASP A 174 -1.36 -9.03 -14.91
CA ASP A 174 0.02 -9.31 -14.54
C ASP A 174 0.15 -9.50 -13.02
N ARG A 175 -0.53 -8.64 -12.24
CA ARG A 175 -0.49 -8.75 -10.78
C ARG A 175 -1.16 -10.04 -10.28
N LEU A 176 -2.31 -10.39 -10.83
CA LEU A 176 -3.01 -11.63 -10.49
C LEU A 176 -2.21 -12.88 -10.89
N ALA A 177 -1.53 -12.85 -12.04
CA ALA A 177 -0.68 -13.95 -12.48
C ALA A 177 0.46 -14.22 -11.50
N VAL A 178 1.11 -13.16 -10.98
CA VAL A 178 2.13 -13.29 -9.93
C VAL A 178 1.54 -13.86 -8.64
N MET A 179 0.38 -13.33 -8.19
CA MET A 179 -0.29 -13.83 -6.98
C MET A 179 -0.71 -15.31 -7.11
N LEU A 180 -1.14 -15.72 -8.31
CA LEU A 180 -1.50 -17.10 -8.60
C LEU A 180 -0.29 -18.03 -8.50
N ASP A 181 0.83 -17.68 -9.13
CA ASP A 181 2.05 -18.48 -9.06
C ASP A 181 2.55 -18.60 -7.62
N GLU A 182 2.67 -17.48 -6.90
CA GLU A 182 3.04 -17.46 -5.47
C GLU A 182 2.13 -18.37 -4.64
N ARG A 183 0.82 -18.34 -4.89
CA ARG A 183 -0.15 -19.16 -4.17
C ARG A 183 -0.03 -20.65 -4.52
N ILE A 184 0.18 -20.98 -5.78
CA ILE A 184 0.42 -22.37 -6.22
C ILE A 184 1.69 -22.92 -5.56
N GLN A 185 2.79 -22.16 -5.57
CA GLN A 185 4.04 -22.60 -4.94
C GLN A 185 3.86 -22.85 -3.43
N PHE A 186 3.15 -21.94 -2.74
CA PHE A 186 2.83 -22.11 -1.32
C PHE A 186 2.03 -23.40 -1.06
N GLU A 187 0.96 -23.63 -1.83
CA GLU A 187 0.10 -24.81 -1.65
C GLU A 187 0.83 -26.13 -1.97
N LEU A 188 1.73 -26.12 -2.97
CA LEU A 188 2.58 -27.27 -3.29
C LEU A 188 3.59 -27.55 -2.17
N ALA A 189 4.21 -26.52 -1.61
CA ALA A 189 5.16 -26.67 -0.51
C ALA A 189 4.48 -27.23 0.75
N GLU A 190 3.28 -26.75 1.10
CA GLU A 190 2.51 -27.26 2.24
C GLU A 190 2.08 -28.71 2.04
N LYS A 191 1.63 -29.08 0.83
CA LYS A 191 1.33 -30.48 0.50
C LYS A 191 2.58 -31.37 0.56
N ALA A 192 3.75 -30.86 0.16
CA ALA A 192 5.00 -31.61 0.23
C ALA A 192 5.44 -31.84 1.69
N LYS A 193 5.35 -30.83 2.55
CA LYS A 193 5.62 -30.98 4.00
C LYS A 193 4.67 -31.98 4.65
N ALA A 194 3.37 -31.86 4.40
CA ALA A 194 2.37 -32.78 4.95
C ALA A 194 2.63 -34.24 4.54
N LYS A 195 3.06 -34.48 3.29
CA LYS A 195 3.47 -35.82 2.83
C LYS A 195 4.73 -36.31 3.53
N ALA A 196 5.76 -35.46 3.64
CA ALA A 196 7.01 -35.83 4.32
C ALA A 196 6.79 -36.13 5.80
N GLU A 197 5.94 -35.37 6.49
CA GLU A 197 5.56 -35.61 7.89
C GLU A 197 4.78 -36.93 8.05
N ALA A 198 3.83 -37.21 7.15
CA ALA A 198 3.09 -38.46 7.16
C ALA A 198 3.99 -39.68 6.87
N GLU A 199 4.98 -39.55 5.97
CA GLU A 199 5.98 -40.59 5.72
C GLU A 199 6.88 -40.82 6.92
N LEU A 200 7.34 -39.74 7.57
CA LEU A 200 8.17 -39.83 8.77
C LEU A 200 7.41 -40.53 9.92
N GLU A 201 6.12 -40.23 10.11
CA GLU A 201 5.35 -40.89 11.16
C GLU A 201 5.16 -42.39 10.87
N LYS A 202 4.92 -42.78 9.62
CA LYS A 202 4.90 -44.20 9.23
C LYS A 202 6.23 -44.89 9.51
N VAL A 203 7.36 -44.23 9.23
CA VAL A 203 8.69 -44.77 9.53
C VAL A 203 8.86 -44.92 11.05
N ARG A 204 8.45 -43.93 11.85
CA ARG A 204 8.52 -44.02 13.32
C ARG A 204 7.65 -45.14 13.87
N GLU A 205 6.44 -45.32 13.37
CA GLU A 205 5.56 -46.42 13.76
C GLU A 205 6.18 -47.78 13.41
N ALA A 206 6.70 -47.93 12.18
CA ALA A 206 7.41 -49.14 11.77
C ALA A 206 8.66 -49.40 12.64
N GLN A 207 9.35 -48.35 13.06
CA GLN A 207 10.53 -48.45 13.92
C GLN A 207 10.15 -48.84 15.36
N LYS A 208 9.08 -48.26 15.93
CA LYS A 208 8.51 -48.71 17.22
C LYS A 208 8.14 -50.19 17.20
N ILE A 209 7.53 -50.67 16.11
CA ILE A 209 7.21 -52.10 15.92
C ILE A 209 8.49 -52.93 15.87
N THR A 210 9.52 -52.46 15.14
CA THR A 210 10.82 -53.13 15.04
C THR A 210 11.53 -53.24 16.40
N ASP A 211 11.53 -52.16 17.16
CA ASP A 211 12.16 -52.08 18.48
C ASP A 211 11.41 -52.98 19.48
N ALA A 212 10.07 -53.03 19.41
CA ALA A 212 9.27 -53.92 20.23
C ALA A 212 9.54 -55.41 19.94
N ILE A 213 9.64 -55.80 18.66
CA ILE A 213 10.03 -57.17 18.28
C ILE A 213 11.45 -57.50 18.77
N SER A 214 12.39 -56.55 18.63
CA SER A 214 13.77 -56.72 19.10
C SER A 214 13.84 -56.84 20.62
N ALA A 215 13.03 -56.08 21.35
CA ALA A 215 12.91 -56.18 22.81
C ALA A 215 12.42 -57.57 23.24
N ILE A 216 11.41 -58.14 22.56
CA ILE A 216 10.95 -59.51 22.81
C ILE A 216 12.08 -60.52 22.61
N ARG A 217 12.86 -60.40 21.53
CA ARG A 217 14.01 -61.30 21.26
C ARG A 217 15.10 -61.22 22.33
N MET A 218 15.37 -60.03 22.86
CA MET A 218 16.39 -59.81 23.90
C MET A 218 15.86 -60.06 25.31
N MET A 219 14.56 -60.24 25.48
CA MET A 219 13.90 -60.39 26.77
C MET A 219 14.44 -61.54 27.64
N PRO A 220 14.70 -62.76 27.11
CA PRO A 220 15.21 -63.87 27.92
C PRO A 220 16.54 -63.56 28.63
N THR A 221 17.35 -62.68 28.04
CA THR A 221 18.64 -62.27 28.65
C THR A 221 18.48 -61.49 29.96
N HIS A 222 17.34 -60.84 30.17
CA HIS A 222 17.07 -60.11 31.41
C HIS A 222 16.69 -61.03 32.58
N PHE A 223 16.42 -62.32 32.30
CA PHE A 223 15.97 -63.32 33.27
C PHE A 223 17.05 -64.31 33.69
N PHE A 224 18.30 -64.14 33.24
CA PHE A 224 19.43 -64.94 33.72
C PHE A 224 19.61 -64.75 35.25
N GLY A 225 19.65 -65.86 35.99
CA GLY A 225 19.85 -65.86 37.45
C GLY A 225 18.62 -65.47 38.29
N LYS A 226 17.45 -65.26 37.65
CA LYS A 226 16.18 -65.02 38.34
C LYS A 226 15.56 -66.32 38.87
N PRO A 227 14.74 -66.26 39.94
CA PRO A 227 14.08 -67.46 40.47
C PRO A 227 13.07 -68.02 39.47
N GLU A 228 12.87 -69.35 39.49
CA GLU A 228 11.99 -70.06 38.55
C GLU A 228 10.58 -69.46 38.48
N GLN A 229 10.03 -69.00 39.60
CA GLN A 229 8.69 -68.44 39.66
C GLN A 229 8.56 -67.14 38.85
N GLU A 230 9.57 -66.26 38.86
CA GLU A 230 9.58 -65.04 38.06
C GLU A 230 9.66 -65.36 36.56
N ILE A 231 10.46 -66.37 36.19
CA ILE A 231 10.60 -66.80 34.80
C ILE A 231 9.29 -67.41 34.28
N ARG A 232 8.61 -68.23 35.10
CA ARG A 232 7.31 -68.84 34.74
C ARG A 232 6.21 -67.80 34.57
N ASN A 233 6.12 -66.82 35.46
CA ASN A 233 5.14 -65.74 35.34
C ASN A 233 5.31 -64.96 34.01
N GLU A 234 6.56 -64.80 33.57
CA GLU A 234 6.84 -64.11 32.31
C GLU A 234 6.56 -64.98 31.07
N ILE A 235 6.77 -66.30 31.15
CA ILE A 235 6.34 -67.26 30.12
C ILE A 235 4.82 -67.19 29.92
N ASP A 236 4.05 -67.14 31.01
CA ASP A 236 2.59 -67.02 30.94
C ASP A 236 2.14 -65.67 30.37
N ARG A 237 2.91 -64.60 30.63
CA ARG A 237 2.64 -63.27 30.05
C ARG A 237 2.92 -63.22 28.55
N LEU A 238 4.06 -63.75 28.11
CA LEU A 238 4.44 -63.76 26.69
C LEU A 238 3.56 -64.68 25.86
N SER A 239 3.17 -65.85 26.39
CA SER A 239 2.30 -66.79 25.69
C SER A 239 0.88 -66.24 25.45
N ASN A 240 0.45 -65.28 26.27
CA ASN A 240 -0.85 -64.60 26.13
C ASN A 240 -0.74 -63.23 25.44
N LEU A 241 0.43 -62.82 24.95
CA LEU A 241 0.59 -61.53 24.28
C LEU A 241 -0.11 -61.55 22.90
N PRO A 242 -1.06 -60.66 22.62
CA PRO A 242 -1.73 -60.62 21.32
C PRO A 242 -0.78 -60.12 20.23
N THR A 243 -0.55 -60.95 19.22
CA THR A 243 0.31 -60.62 18.07
C THR A 243 -0.32 -59.64 17.08
N SER A 244 -1.63 -59.44 17.14
CA SER A 244 -2.38 -58.48 16.31
C SER A 244 -1.90 -57.03 16.44
N ASN A 245 -1.13 -56.71 17.49
CA ASN A 245 -0.59 -55.38 17.73
C ASN A 245 0.64 -55.05 16.86
N PHE A 246 1.20 -56.03 16.13
CA PHE A 246 2.38 -55.86 15.28
C PHE A 246 2.05 -55.63 13.80
N ALA A 247 0.77 -55.43 13.48
CA ALA A 247 0.25 -55.13 12.14
C ALA A 247 0.86 -56.06 11.08
N ASP A 248 1.45 -55.52 10.01
CA ASP A 248 2.01 -56.29 8.90
C ASP A 248 3.18 -57.22 9.27
N ARG A 249 3.70 -57.13 10.51
CA ARG A 249 4.83 -57.95 11.02
C ARG A 249 4.41 -58.97 12.07
N GLU A 250 3.14 -59.35 12.10
CA GLU A 250 2.58 -60.40 12.96
C GLU A 250 3.39 -61.70 12.94
N ALA A 251 3.77 -62.20 11.76
CA ALA A 251 4.52 -63.45 11.62
C ALA A 251 5.93 -63.37 12.23
N GLU A 252 6.60 -62.22 12.08
CA GLU A 252 7.92 -61.99 12.67
C GLU A 252 7.85 -61.82 14.20
N ALA A 253 6.78 -61.19 14.68
CA ALA A 253 6.52 -61.04 16.12
C ALA A 253 6.21 -62.40 16.76
N GLN A 254 5.38 -63.23 16.13
CA GLN A 254 5.10 -64.58 16.61
C GLN A 254 6.39 -65.42 16.67
N ALA A 255 7.21 -65.40 15.61
CA ALA A 255 8.49 -66.10 15.60
C ALA A 255 9.44 -65.60 16.71
N ALA A 256 9.45 -64.29 17.00
CA ALA A 256 10.22 -63.73 18.12
C ALA A 256 9.71 -64.21 19.49
N ILE A 257 8.38 -64.27 19.67
CA ILE A 257 7.74 -64.78 20.89
C ILE A 257 8.08 -66.27 21.08
N ASP A 258 7.96 -67.09 20.03
CA ASP A 258 8.22 -68.53 20.11
C ASP A 258 9.68 -68.81 20.51
N VAL A 259 10.63 -68.09 19.91
CA VAL A 259 12.06 -68.20 20.28
C VAL A 259 12.30 -67.72 21.72
N ALA A 260 11.68 -66.61 22.13
CA ALA A 260 11.83 -66.10 23.49
C ALA A 260 11.25 -67.07 24.54
N LEU A 261 10.08 -67.66 24.27
CA LEU A 261 9.45 -68.67 25.12
C LEU A 261 10.32 -69.92 25.25
N GLN A 262 10.89 -70.42 24.15
CA GLN A 262 11.79 -71.57 24.16
C GLN A 262 13.05 -71.31 25.00
N GLN A 263 13.62 -70.11 24.90
CA GLN A 263 14.79 -69.73 25.69
C GLN A 263 14.44 -69.58 27.18
N LEU A 264 13.33 -68.91 27.52
CA LEU A 264 12.86 -68.77 28.90
C LEU A 264 12.52 -70.13 29.53
N SER A 265 11.92 -71.07 28.78
CA SER A 265 11.65 -72.41 29.29
C SER A 265 12.93 -73.16 29.63
N MET A 266 13.97 -73.04 28.80
CA MET A 266 15.29 -73.60 29.10
C MET A 266 15.91 -72.96 30.35
N LEU A 267 15.76 -71.64 30.54
CA LEU A 267 16.25 -70.96 31.76
C LEU A 267 15.48 -71.37 33.02
N ALA A 268 14.15 -71.56 32.92
CA ALA A 268 13.34 -72.04 34.03
C ALA A 268 13.76 -73.46 34.46
N GLU A 269 14.04 -74.36 33.51
CA GLU A 269 14.56 -75.70 33.81
C GLU A 269 15.95 -75.65 34.45
N GLN A 270 16.84 -74.79 33.97
CA GLN A 270 18.16 -74.58 34.58
C GLN A 270 18.05 -74.02 36.00
N ALA A 271 17.21 -73.00 36.22
CA ALA A 271 16.97 -72.42 37.54
C ALA A 271 16.38 -73.44 38.52
N LYS A 272 15.46 -74.30 38.06
CA LYS A 272 14.93 -75.43 38.83
C LYS A 272 16.01 -76.42 39.24
N MET A 273 16.91 -76.76 38.30
CA MET A 273 18.03 -77.66 38.59
C MET A 273 19.04 -77.03 39.56
N MET A 274 19.31 -75.72 39.48
CA MET A 274 20.19 -75.03 40.43
C MET A 274 19.56 -74.87 41.82
N ALA A 275 18.25 -74.63 41.92
CA ALA A 275 17.52 -74.57 43.18
C ALA A 275 17.44 -75.95 43.87
N ALA A 276 17.33 -77.05 43.10
CA ALA A 276 17.37 -78.42 43.62
C ALA A 276 18.78 -78.88 44.04
N ALA A 277 19.84 -78.24 43.51
CA ALA A 277 21.23 -78.52 43.84
C ALA A 277 21.80 -77.62 44.95
N ALA A 278 21.07 -76.57 45.38
CA ALA A 278 21.41 -75.77 46.54
C ALA A 278 21.17 -76.59 47.83
N PRO A 279 22.17 -76.75 48.71
CA PRO A 279 21.96 -77.46 49.98
C PRO A 279 20.91 -76.73 50.82
N GLN A 280 19.89 -77.45 51.28
CA GLN A 280 18.95 -76.97 52.28
C GLN A 280 19.73 -76.69 53.57
N VAL A 281 20.02 -75.42 53.83
CA VAL A 281 20.36 -74.98 55.19
C VAL A 281 19.07 -75.06 55.99
N GLN A 282 19.00 -76.05 56.87
CA GLN A 282 17.97 -76.16 57.89
C GLN A 282 18.13 -75.00 58.87
N GLU A 283 17.08 -74.19 59.03
CA GLU A 283 16.92 -73.37 60.22
C GLU A 283 16.29 -74.24 61.32
N GLU A 284 16.97 -74.34 62.46
CA GLU A 284 16.34 -74.57 63.78
C GLU A 284 16.90 -73.54 64.78
N PRO A 285 16.13 -73.17 65.83
CA PRO A 285 16.11 -71.81 66.35
C PRO A 285 16.92 -71.62 67.65
N GLU A 286 17.47 -70.42 67.85
CA GLU A 286 17.86 -69.94 69.19
C GLU A 286 17.59 -68.43 69.33
N ALA A 287 16.65 -68.10 70.22
CA ALA A 287 16.61 -66.83 70.95
C ALA A 287 17.87 -66.76 71.85
N VAL A 288 18.45 -65.63 72.27
CA VAL A 288 17.88 -64.53 73.08
C VAL A 288 18.83 -63.31 73.07
N GLU A 289 18.25 -62.11 73.13
CA GLU A 289 18.69 -60.85 73.80
C GLU A 289 20.08 -60.19 73.62
N ALA A 290 20.00 -58.96 73.10
CA ALA A 290 20.47 -57.67 73.67
C ALA A 290 21.96 -57.47 74.08
N VAL A 291 22.56 -56.41 73.50
CA VAL A 291 23.24 -55.22 74.09
C VAL A 291 24.06 -54.58 72.94
N GLU A 292 23.65 -53.47 72.31
CA GLU A 292 23.91 -52.05 72.67
C GLU A 292 25.35 -51.54 72.43
N ALA A 293 25.43 -50.32 71.87
CA ALA A 293 26.60 -49.44 71.59
C ALA A 293 27.44 -49.76 70.32
N ALA A 294 27.30 -48.97 69.23
CA ALA A 294 28.01 -47.70 68.94
C ALA A 294 29.52 -47.96 68.65
N GLU A 295 30.14 -47.57 67.54
CA GLU A 295 30.22 -46.25 66.89
C GLU A 295 31.18 -46.35 65.67
N ALA A 296 31.06 -45.41 64.71
CA ALA A 296 32.00 -45.07 63.61
C ALA A 296 32.03 -46.01 62.37
N ALA A 297 32.02 -45.56 61.10
CA ALA A 297 32.25 -44.26 60.49
C ALA A 297 31.69 -44.20 59.03
N GLU A 298 31.39 -42.98 58.57
CA GLU A 298 31.30 -42.46 57.17
C GLU A 298 30.36 -43.17 56.17
N ALA A 299 29.33 -42.53 55.59
CA ALA A 299 29.47 -41.47 54.58
C ALA A 299 28.14 -40.71 54.31
N LYS A 300 28.30 -39.51 53.76
CA LYS A 300 27.31 -38.41 53.59
C LYS A 300 26.17 -38.72 52.59
N PRO A 301 25.00 -38.06 52.70
CA PRO A 301 23.99 -38.06 51.64
C PRO A 301 24.35 -37.00 50.60
N GLU A 302 24.67 -37.43 49.38
CA GLU A 302 24.85 -36.55 48.23
C GLU A 302 23.49 -36.38 47.54
N THR A 303 22.94 -35.17 47.67
CA THR A 303 21.71 -34.74 47.02
C THR A 303 21.90 -34.70 45.51
N ASP A 304 20.94 -35.28 44.78
CA ASP A 304 20.84 -35.23 43.32
C ASP A 304 21.05 -33.83 42.76
N HIS A 305 22.18 -33.64 42.10
CA HIS A 305 22.45 -32.53 41.20
C HIS A 305 21.69 -32.76 39.89
N ILE A 306 20.58 -32.06 39.71
CA ILE A 306 20.02 -31.78 38.38
C ILE A 306 21.03 -30.90 37.62
N PRO A 307 21.48 -31.26 36.41
CA PRO A 307 22.38 -30.39 35.65
C PRO A 307 21.67 -29.09 35.24
N ARG A 308 22.09 -27.98 35.86
CA ARG A 308 21.91 -26.60 35.41
C ARG A 308 22.67 -26.38 34.10
N THR A 309 22.00 -26.44 32.96
CA THR A 309 22.58 -25.95 31.67
C THR A 309 21.57 -25.28 30.73
N LEU A 310 20.49 -24.67 31.24
CA LEU A 310 19.54 -23.92 30.40
C LEU A 310 19.49 -22.40 30.64
N GLY A 311 20.21 -21.87 31.65
CA GLY A 311 20.25 -20.41 31.91
C GLY A 311 21.20 -19.61 31.00
N LEU A 312 22.29 -20.22 30.53
CA LEU A 312 23.30 -19.54 29.70
C LEU A 312 22.97 -19.53 28.20
N ALA A 313 22.06 -20.40 27.75
CA ALA A 313 21.70 -20.51 26.33
C ALA A 313 20.73 -19.40 25.86
N LEU A 314 19.90 -18.86 26.77
CA LEU A 314 18.91 -17.85 26.40
C LEU A 314 19.55 -16.46 26.20
N ASN A 315 20.53 -16.10 27.03
CA ASN A 315 21.18 -14.80 26.93
C ASN A 315 22.09 -14.69 25.69
N HIS A 316 22.72 -15.80 25.29
CA HIS A 316 23.50 -15.84 24.05
C HIS A 316 22.60 -15.82 22.80
N PHE A 317 21.41 -16.42 22.86
CA PHE A 317 20.47 -16.41 21.74
C PHE A 317 19.84 -15.04 21.49
N CYS A 318 19.45 -14.31 22.55
CA CYS A 318 18.86 -12.97 22.41
C CYS A 318 19.87 -11.93 21.92
N THR A 319 21.14 -12.01 22.36
CA THR A 319 22.20 -11.07 21.93
C THR A 319 22.60 -11.28 20.47
N VAL A 320 22.54 -12.52 19.96
CA VAL A 320 22.89 -12.86 18.56
C VAL A 320 21.75 -12.55 17.58
N LYS A 321 20.51 -12.43 18.04
CA LYS A 321 19.31 -12.25 17.20
C LYS A 321 18.70 -10.85 17.23
N GLY A 322 19.20 -9.93 18.07
CA GLY A 322 18.72 -8.54 18.11
C GLY A 322 17.24 -8.42 18.48
N ILE A 323 16.82 -9.19 19.48
CA ILE A 323 15.44 -9.21 19.97
C ILE A 323 15.30 -8.13 21.04
N ASP A 324 14.37 -7.19 20.86
CA ASP A 324 14.10 -6.09 21.78
C ASP A 324 13.60 -6.58 23.15
N ALA A 325 13.86 -5.79 24.20
CA ALA A 325 13.64 -6.16 25.61
C ALA A 325 12.19 -6.56 25.93
N ASP A 326 11.20 -6.00 25.23
CA ASP A 326 9.78 -6.31 25.44
C ASP A 326 9.43 -7.76 25.05
N ALA A 327 10.15 -8.35 24.10
CA ALA A 327 9.94 -9.74 23.69
C ALA A 327 10.68 -10.75 24.59
N GLN A 328 11.59 -10.29 25.45
CA GLN A 328 12.22 -11.14 26.46
C GLN A 328 11.27 -11.43 27.62
N ASP A 329 10.47 -10.44 28.04
CA ASP A 329 9.50 -10.58 29.13
C ASP A 329 8.39 -11.60 28.81
N GLU A 330 7.88 -11.60 27.57
CA GLU A 330 6.88 -12.60 27.12
C GLU A 330 7.43 -14.03 27.12
N LEU A 331 8.71 -14.22 26.76
CA LEU A 331 9.34 -15.55 26.76
C LEU A 331 9.59 -16.06 28.18
N THR A 332 9.93 -15.17 29.12
CA THR A 332 10.03 -15.52 30.54
C THR A 332 8.68 -15.91 31.12
N ASP A 333 7.59 -15.22 30.78
CA ASP A 333 6.24 -15.58 31.24
C ASP A 333 5.78 -16.94 30.71
N ILE A 334 6.12 -17.24 29.45
CA ILE A 334 5.86 -18.58 28.87
C ILE A 334 6.65 -19.65 29.64
N LEU A 335 7.93 -19.43 29.95
CA LEU A 335 8.75 -20.41 30.67
C LEU A 335 8.31 -20.63 32.12
N VAL A 336 7.85 -19.57 32.81
CA VAL A 336 7.27 -19.67 34.15
C VAL A 336 5.96 -20.47 34.10
N SER A 337 5.15 -20.33 33.04
CA SER A 337 3.93 -21.13 32.84
C SER A 337 4.20 -22.64 32.65
N PHE A 338 5.41 -23.01 32.19
CA PHE A 338 5.89 -24.39 32.10
C PHE A 338 6.61 -24.88 33.38
N GLY A 339 6.52 -24.13 34.49
CA GLY A 339 7.06 -24.54 35.79
C GLY A 339 8.58 -24.37 35.92
N VAL A 340 9.20 -23.59 35.04
CA VAL A 340 10.63 -23.29 35.10
C VAL A 340 10.84 -22.08 36.01
N ASP A 341 11.28 -22.32 37.25
CA ASP A 341 11.59 -21.26 38.21
C ASP A 341 12.97 -20.63 37.90
N LEU A 342 12.94 -19.48 37.23
CA LEU A 342 14.12 -18.72 36.81
C LEU A 342 14.70 -17.83 37.94
N SER A 343 14.08 -17.78 39.13
CA SER A 343 14.52 -16.93 40.25
C SER A 343 15.84 -17.37 40.91
N LYS A 344 16.40 -18.52 40.51
CA LYS A 344 17.64 -19.10 41.07
C LYS A 344 18.85 -19.04 40.13
N ALA A 345 18.79 -18.20 39.10
CA ALA A 345 19.83 -18.07 38.07
C ALA A 345 20.45 -16.66 37.95
N GLN A 346 20.52 -15.91 39.06
CA GLN A 346 21.32 -14.69 39.17
C GLN A 346 22.68 -14.97 39.83
#